data_AF-X0T121-F1
#
_entry.id   AF-X0T121-F1
#
_cell.length_a   1.000
_cell.length_b   1.000
_cell.length_c   1.000
_cell.angle_alpha   90.00
_cell.angle_beta   90.00
_cell.angle_gamma   90.00
#
_symmetry.space_group_name_H-M   'P 1'
#
loop_
_entity.id
_entity.type
_entity.pdbx_description
1 polymer ?
#
loop_
_entity_poly.entity_id
_entity_poly.type
_entity_poly.pdbx_seq_one_letter_code
_entity_poly.pdbx_strand_id
1 'polypeptide(L)' 'LVPEIEQPTSERSVVEVSTEEGKLIIRFEASDIAALRAAINSYLRWVGAILDVVASIE' A
#
# COMPACT_ATOMS: atom_id res chain seq x y z
N LEU A 1 -7.63 -3.92 -0.57
CA LEU A 1 -6.69 -2.90 -1.07
C LEU A 1 -7.44 -1.72 -1.66
N VAL A 2 -8.29 -1.91 -2.68
CA VAL A 2 -9.07 -0.81 -3.28
C VAL A 2 -9.81 0.07 -2.24
N PRO A 3 -10.64 -0.49 -1.34
CA PRO A 3 -11.40 0.34 -0.39
C PRO A 3 -10.53 1.10 0.62
N GLU A 4 -9.30 0.63 0.88
CA GLU A 4 -8.38 1.30 1.78
C GLU A 4 -7.45 2.30 1.09
N ILE A 5 -7.35 2.26 -0.25
CA ILE A 5 -6.68 3.27 -1.07
C ILE A 5 -7.59 4.50 -1.24
N GLU A 6 -8.91 4.28 -1.35
CA GLU A 6 -9.91 5.35 -1.48
C GLU A 6 -10.13 6.16 -0.19
N GLN A 7 -9.59 5.71 0.94
CA GLN A 7 -9.60 6.42 2.21
C GLN A 7 -8.17 6.82 2.60
N PRO A 8 -7.65 7.95 2.09
CA PRO A 8 -6.29 8.37 2.37
C PRO A 8 -6.09 8.56 3.87
N THR A 9 -5.04 7.95 4.40
CA THR A 9 -4.73 7.96 5.85
C THR A 9 -4.21 9.33 6.32
N SER A 10 -3.81 10.21 5.39
CA SER A 10 -3.59 11.64 5.65
C SER A 10 -3.55 12.45 4.35
N GLU A 11 -3.92 13.73 4.40
CA GLU A 11 -3.76 14.69 3.29
C GLU A 11 -2.29 14.93 2.88
N ARG A 12 -1.33 14.41 3.67
CA ARG A 12 0.11 14.63 3.49
C ARG A 12 0.80 13.53 2.66
N SER A 13 0.03 12.55 2.18
CA SER A 13 0.57 11.44 1.39
C SER A 13 -0.44 10.99 0.33
N VAL A 14 0.01 10.85 -0.91
CA VAL A 14 -0.72 10.27 -2.03
C VAL A 14 -0.12 8.90 -2.33
N VAL A 15 -0.98 7.89 -2.49
CA VAL A 15 -0.56 6.53 -2.81
C VAL A 15 -1.35 6.02 -4.00
N GLU A 16 -0.65 5.59 -5.03
CA GLU A 16 -1.22 4.97 -6.22
C GLU A 16 -0.84 3.49 -6.26
N VAL A 17 -1.80 2.63 -6.55
CA VAL A 17 -1.58 1.19 -6.68
C VAL A 17 -2.02 0.74 -8.06
N SER A 18 -1.13 0.07 -8.78
CA SER A 18 -1.40 -0.51 -10.10
C SER A 18 -0.81 -1.92 -10.19
N THR A 19 -1.20 -2.64 -11.23
CA THR A 19 -0.67 -3.97 -11.53
C THR A 19 -0.16 -4.01 -12.95
N GLU A 20 1.08 -4.45 -13.14
CA GLU A 20 1.74 -4.54 -14.45
C GLU A 20 2.48 -5.88 -14.54
N GLU A 21 2.20 -6.67 -15.59
CA GLU A 21 2.91 -7.94 -15.87
C GLU A 21 2.97 -8.92 -14.67
N GLY A 22 1.89 -9.02 -13.89
CA GLY A 22 1.85 -9.88 -12.70
C GLY A 22 2.60 -9.32 -11.48
N LYS A 23 3.04 -8.05 -11.54
CA LYS A 23 3.66 -7.33 -10.42
C LYS A 23 2.67 -6.33 -9.84
N LEU A 24 2.68 -6.19 -8.52
CA LEU A 24 2.01 -5.10 -7.80
C LEU A 24 2.96 -3.90 -7.74
N ILE A 25 2.57 -2.78 -8.33
CA ILE A 25 3.31 -1.53 -8.30
C ILE A 25 2.61 -0.58 -7.33
N ILE A 26 3.34 -0.07 -6.34
CA ILE A 26 2.83 0.92 -5.40
C ILE A 26 3.73 2.15 -5.44
N ARG A 27 3.15 3.30 -5.82
CA ARG A 27 3.84 4.59 -5.88
C ARG A 27 3.42 5.44 -4.69
N PHE A 28 4.41 5.99 -3.99
CA PHE A 28 4.19 6.84 -2.82
C PHE A 28 4.72 8.24 -3.09
N GLU A 29 3.90 9.25 -2.81
CA GLU A 29 4.29 10.65 -2.75
C GLU A 29 3.90 11.21 -1.39
N ALA A 30 4.80 11.93 -0.72
CA ALA A 30 4.53 12.51 0.59
C ALA A 30 5.31 13.81 0.80
N SER A 31 4.77 14.72 1.60
CA SER A 31 5.38 16.03 1.85
C SER A 31 6.56 15.98 2.82
N ASP A 32 6.69 14.92 3.60
CA ASP A 32 7.78 14.73 4.56
C ASP A 32 8.14 13.24 4.74
N ILE A 33 9.34 12.98 5.28
CA ILE A 33 9.89 11.62 5.46
C ILE A 33 9.05 10.81 6.46
N ALA A 34 8.45 11.46 7.47
CA ALA A 34 7.66 10.76 8.47
C ALA A 34 6.34 10.25 7.88
N ALA A 35 5.69 11.07 7.04
CA ALA A 35 4.51 10.69 6.27
C ALA A 35 4.82 9.57 5.27
N LEU A 36 5.95 9.65 4.54
CA LEU A 36 6.39 8.60 3.63
C LEU A 36 6.58 7.26 4.35
N ARG A 37 7.29 7.26 5.49
CA ARG A 37 7.52 6.07 6.31
C ARG A 37 6.20 5.48 6.82
N ALA A 38 5.26 6.32 7.25
CA ALA A 38 3.96 5.88 7.72
C ALA A 38 3.15 5.20 6.59
N ALA A 39 3.15 5.79 5.40
CA ALA A 39 2.46 5.23 4.23
C ALA A 39 3.07 3.88 3.81
N ILE A 40 4.40 3.83 3.62
CA ILE A 40 5.10 2.59 3.24
C ILE A 40 4.83 1.46 4.24
N ASN A 41 4.99 1.73 5.55
CA ASN A 41 4.80 0.70 6.57
C ASN A 41 3.35 0.18 6.60
N SER A 42 2.36 1.03 6.33
CA SER A 42 0.96 0.62 6.32
C SER A 42 0.65 -0.29 5.12
N TYR A 43 1.09 0.09 3.92
CA TYR A 43 0.84 -0.68 2.71
C TYR A 43 1.62 -1.99 2.68
N LEU A 44 2.88 -2.01 3.11
CA LEU A 44 3.65 -3.25 3.21
C LEU A 44 3.02 -4.25 4.19
N ARG A 45 2.46 -3.76 5.31
CA ARG A 45 1.73 -4.61 6.24
C ARG A 45 0.50 -5.26 5.61
N TRP A 46 -0.24 -4.53 4.78
CA TRP A 46 -1.37 -5.10 4.06
C TRP A 46 -0.95 -6.09 2.99
N VAL A 47 0.10 -5.79 2.23
CA VAL A 47 0.67 -6.74 1.26
C VAL A 47 1.06 -8.03 1.98
N GLY A 48 1.75 -7.95 3.11
CA GLY A 48 2.09 -9.11 3.94
C GLY A 48 0.86 -9.91 4.36
N ALA A 49 -0.14 -9.25 4.94
CA ALA A 49 -1.37 -9.92 5.37
C ALA A 49 -2.12 -10.62 4.22
N ILE A 50 -2.13 -10.02 3.03
CA ILE A 50 -2.74 -10.63 1.83
C ILE A 50 -1.95 -11.85 1.39
N LEU A 51 -0.62 -11.76 1.36
CA LEU A 51 0.25 -12.89 1.02
C LEU A 51 0.08 -14.05 2.01
N ASP A 52 -0.02 -13.76 3.31
CA ASP A 52 -0.26 -14.76 4.35
C ASP A 52 -1.59 -15.48 4.14
N VAL A 53 -2.65 -14.72 3.82
CA VAL A 53 -3.96 -15.31 3.52
C VAL A 53 -3.88 -16.17 2.27
N VAL A 54 -3.31 -15.67 1.16
CA VAL A 54 -3.17 -16.43 -0.09
C VAL A 54 -2.39 -17.73 0.14
N ALA A 55 -1.29 -17.68 0.89
CA ALA A 55 -0.51 -18.87 1.23
C ALA A 55 -1.26 -19.87 2.13
N SER A 56 -2.33 -19.45 2.81
CA SER A 56 -3.13 -20.34 3.68
C SER A 56 -4.26 -21.09 2.96
N ILE A 57 -4.60 -20.68 1.74
CA ILE A 57 -5.65 -21.29 0.90
C ILE A 57 -5.11 -22.08 -0.30
N GLU A 58 -3.79 -22.05 -0.53
CA GLU A 58 -3.06 -22.98 -1.41
C GLU A 58 -2.61 -24.24 -0.64
#